data_AF-A0A4S4LGB8-F1
#
_entry.id   AF-A0A4S4LGB8-F1
#
_cell.length_a   1.000
_cell.length_b   1.000
_cell.length_c   1.000
_cell.angle_alpha   90.00
_cell.angle_beta   90.00
_cell.angle_gamma   90.00
#
_symmetry.space_group_name_H-M   'P 1'
#
loop_
_entity.id
_entity.type
_entity.pdbx_description
1 polymer ?
#
loop_
_entity_poly.entity_id
_entity_poly.type
_entity_poly.pdbx_seq_one_letter_code
_entity_poly.pdbx_strand_id
1 'polypeptide(L)'
;MPKLQEVDDDDDDSDRDMFVEEESDQETFIEEIPDEEQLEEGDHVLFMLVDSRHAINATESKATKMAFEASKKQKQTSFEDILRGPYKDFSDIFSKEDFDELPPRKKWDHAIELTEDWKPFPSKIYPLSQGEQGHLDEFIEEHIKSGRIRLLKSPMASPFFFVKKKG
;
A
#
# COMPACT_ATOMS: atom_id res chain seq x y z
N MET A 1 25.78 39.79 -32.24
CA MET A 1 24.57 40.13 -31.47
C MET A 1 23.65 40.99 -32.32
N PRO A 2 22.58 40.44 -32.90
CA PRO A 2 21.34 41.15 -33.16
C PRO A 2 20.37 40.98 -31.98
N LYS A 3 19.41 41.89 -31.84
CA LYS A 3 18.49 42.04 -30.72
C LYS A 3 17.24 41.17 -30.87
N LEU A 4 16.60 40.95 -29.71
CA LEU A 4 15.35 40.22 -29.46
C LEU A 4 14.22 40.57 -30.44
N GLN A 5 13.42 39.56 -30.74
CA GLN A 5 12.04 39.69 -31.15
C GLN A 5 11.24 38.77 -30.20
N GLU A 6 10.48 39.39 -29.30
CA GLU A 6 9.53 38.72 -28.42
C GLU A 6 8.34 38.30 -29.29
N VAL A 7 7.95 37.02 -29.19
CA VAL A 7 6.72 36.50 -29.76
C VAL A 7 5.78 36.37 -28.57
N ASP A 8 4.77 37.25 -28.55
CA ASP A 8 3.61 37.14 -27.69
C ASP A 8 2.73 36.03 -28.28
N ASP A 9 2.74 34.86 -27.64
CA ASP A 9 1.73 33.82 -27.88
C ASP A 9 0.59 34.06 -26.88
N ASP A 10 -0.40 34.83 -27.34
CA ASP A 10 -1.75 34.91 -26.78
C ASP A 10 -2.48 33.59 -27.09
N ASP A 11 -2.41 32.61 -26.19
CA ASP A 11 -3.33 31.46 -26.21
C ASP A 11 -4.49 31.74 -25.23
N ASP A 12 -5.55 32.28 -25.82
CA ASP A 12 -6.92 32.38 -25.31
C ASP A 12 -7.54 30.97 -25.22
N ASP A 13 -7.30 30.26 -24.12
CA ASP A 13 -8.07 29.07 -23.74
C ASP A 13 -9.31 29.48 -22.92
N SER A 14 -10.19 30.27 -23.55
CA SER A 14 -11.59 30.34 -23.15
C SER A 14 -12.37 29.20 -23.81
N ASP A 15 -12.28 28.00 -23.25
CA ASP A 15 -13.34 27.00 -23.45
C ASP A 15 -13.42 25.98 -22.29
N ARG A 16 -14.46 26.19 -21.48
CA ARG A 16 -15.38 25.16 -21.03
C ARG A 16 -14.90 24.23 -19.91
N ASP A 17 -15.00 24.74 -18.69
CA ASP A 17 -15.32 23.92 -17.51
C ASP A 17 -16.66 23.21 -17.75
N MET A 18 -16.61 22.05 -18.41
CA MET A 18 -17.71 21.09 -18.41
C MET A 18 -17.72 20.44 -17.03
N PHE A 19 -18.29 21.14 -16.05
CA PHE A 19 -18.75 20.55 -14.80
C PHE A 19 -19.67 19.39 -15.18
N VAL A 20 -19.13 18.18 -15.13
CA VAL A 20 -19.95 16.98 -15.05
C VAL A 20 -20.50 17.04 -13.64
N GLU A 21 -21.74 17.49 -13.51
CA GLU A 21 -22.57 17.16 -12.36
C GLU A 21 -22.71 15.63 -12.37
N GLU A 22 -21.77 14.93 -11.73
CA GLU A 22 -22.04 13.60 -11.22
C GLU A 22 -23.09 13.79 -10.13
N GLU A 23 -24.35 13.74 -10.54
CA GLU A 23 -25.43 13.36 -9.62
C GLU A 23 -25.07 11.97 -9.12
N SER A 24 -24.38 11.92 -7.98
CA SER A 24 -24.24 10.68 -7.25
C SER A 24 -25.63 10.37 -6.72
N ASP A 25 -26.26 9.34 -7.28
CA ASP A 25 -27.39 8.63 -6.72
C ASP A 25 -26.98 8.06 -5.35
N GLN A 26 -26.85 8.93 -4.35
CA GLN A 26 -26.79 8.51 -2.97
C GLN A 26 -28.22 8.17 -2.62
N GLU A 27 -28.57 6.89 -2.81
CA GLU A 27 -29.73 6.29 -2.18
C GLU A 27 -29.73 6.77 -0.73
N THR A 28 -30.69 7.62 -0.38
CA THR A 28 -30.95 7.95 1.00
C THR A 28 -31.33 6.64 1.65
N PHE A 29 -30.42 6.09 2.46
CA PHE A 29 -30.72 4.96 3.33
C PHE A 29 -31.70 5.46 4.38
N ILE A 30 -32.97 5.52 4.00
CA ILE A 30 -34.09 5.60 4.91
C ILE A 30 -34.18 4.20 5.46
N GLU A 31 -33.59 3.98 6.63
CA GLU A 31 -33.93 2.84 7.45
C GLU A 31 -35.43 2.95 7.68
N GLU A 32 -36.22 2.05 7.07
CA GLU A 32 -37.68 2.04 7.22
C GLU A 32 -37.99 2.05 8.71
N ILE A 33 -38.51 3.18 9.18
CA ILE A 33 -38.92 3.37 10.56
C ILE A 33 -39.98 2.30 10.81
N PRO A 34 -39.80 1.40 11.80
CA PRO A 34 -40.83 0.40 12.10
C PRO A 34 -42.13 1.13 12.43
N ASP A 35 -43.23 0.57 11.94
CA ASP A 35 -44.59 1.11 11.96
C ASP A 35 -44.92 1.94 13.20
N GLU A 36 -45.61 3.06 12.96
CA GLU A 36 -46.16 4.04 13.90
C GLU A 36 -46.58 3.49 15.27
N GLU A 37 -45.63 3.25 16.18
CA GLU A 37 -45.92 3.16 17.61
C GLU A 37 -46.00 4.60 18.18
N GLN A 38 -47.16 5.21 17.91
CA GLN A 38 -47.89 6.21 18.71
C GLN A 38 -47.04 7.21 19.52
N LEU A 39 -46.65 8.33 18.87
CA LEU A 39 -46.27 9.54 19.59
C LEU A 39 -47.54 10.26 20.08
N GLU A 40 -47.62 10.58 21.37
CA GLU A 40 -48.75 11.30 21.95
C GLU A 40 -48.53 12.83 21.93
N GLU A 41 -49.61 13.59 22.10
CA GLU A 41 -49.57 15.06 22.10
C GLU A 41 -48.79 15.57 23.34
N GLY A 42 -47.51 15.89 23.14
CA GLY A 42 -46.56 16.27 24.20
C GLY A 42 -45.15 15.70 24.02
N ASP A 43 -44.98 14.75 23.09
CA ASP A 43 -43.68 14.14 22.82
C ASP A 43 -42.78 15.04 21.95
N HIS A 44 -41.50 15.14 22.33
CA HIS A 44 -40.50 15.89 21.59
C HIS A 44 -39.39 14.97 21.10
N VAL A 45 -39.30 14.78 19.77
CA VAL A 45 -38.22 14.02 19.16
C VAL A 45 -37.01 14.92 18.95
N LEU A 46 -35.90 14.62 19.62
CA LEU A 46 -34.62 15.28 19.38
C LEU A 46 -33.85 14.50 18.31
N PHE A 47 -33.98 14.93 17.05
CA PHE A 47 -33.18 14.40 15.96
C PHE A 47 -31.91 15.24 15.79
N MET A 48 -30.74 14.62 15.94
CA MET A 48 -29.47 15.23 15.56
C MET A 48 -29.06 14.72 14.18
N LEU A 49 -29.11 15.62 13.19
CA LEU A 49 -28.40 15.44 11.93
C LEU A 49 -26.91 15.54 12.24
N VAL A 50 -26.27 14.39 12.46
CA VAL A 50 -24.82 14.34 12.61
C VAL A 50 -24.22 14.42 11.20
N ASP A 51 -24.13 15.63 10.65
CA ASP A 51 -23.36 15.89 9.44
C ASP A 51 -21.88 15.86 9.78
N SER A 52 -21.37 14.65 10.00
CA SER A 52 -19.95 14.46 10.20
C SER A 52 -19.47 13.41 9.23
N ARG A 53 -19.25 13.88 7.99
CA ARG A 53 -18.24 13.33 7.10
C ARG A 53 -16.88 13.51 7.79
N HIS A 54 -16.62 12.70 8.81
CA HIS A 54 -15.31 12.57 9.39
C HIS A 54 -14.42 11.93 8.33
N ALA A 55 -13.68 12.75 7.60
CA ALA A 55 -12.54 12.26 6.85
C ALA A 55 -11.53 11.73 7.87
N ILE A 56 -11.50 10.41 8.08
CA ILE A 56 -10.49 9.76 8.91
C ILE A 56 -9.18 9.81 8.12
N ASN A 57 -8.54 10.97 8.13
CA ASN A 57 -7.23 11.20 7.54
C ASN A 57 -6.12 10.76 8.51
N ALA A 58 -6.46 9.95 9.52
CA ALA A 58 -5.55 9.48 10.54
C ALA A 58 -4.58 8.49 9.90
N THR A 59 -3.43 8.99 9.49
CA THR A 59 -2.43 8.17 8.83
C THR A 59 -1.83 7.13 9.79
N GLU A 60 -1.92 7.34 11.11
CA GLU A 60 -1.36 6.45 12.12
C GLU A 60 -2.16 6.48 13.44
N SER A 61 -2.10 5.39 14.19
CA SER A 61 -2.73 5.28 15.51
C SER A 61 -1.86 5.91 16.60
N LYS A 62 -2.46 6.28 17.73
CA LYS A 62 -1.71 6.69 18.94
C LYS A 62 -0.75 5.58 19.38
N ALA A 63 -1.15 4.32 19.24
CA ALA A 63 -0.31 3.16 19.58
C ALA A 63 0.96 3.09 18.71
N THR A 64 0.84 3.31 17.40
CA THR A 64 1.99 3.29 16.48
C THR A 64 2.95 4.46 16.76
N LYS A 65 2.43 5.65 17.07
CA LYS A 65 3.26 6.80 17.51
C LYS A 65 4.06 6.49 18.77
N MET A 66 3.39 5.96 19.79
CA MET A 66 4.05 5.61 21.06
C MET A 66 5.11 4.51 20.88
N ALA A 67 4.82 3.49 20.07
CA ALA A 67 5.78 2.44 19.76
C ALA A 67 7.04 3.00 19.06
N PHE A 68 6.85 3.95 18.13
CA PHE A 68 7.94 4.60 17.42
C PHE A 68 8.79 5.53 18.31
N GLU A 69 8.17 6.29 19.21
CA GLU A 69 8.88 7.09 20.20
C GLU A 69 9.67 6.23 21.19
N ALA A 70 9.11 5.08 21.58
CA ALA A 70 9.80 4.11 22.42
C ALA A 70 11.01 3.49 21.69
N SER A 71 10.86 3.11 20.41
CA SER A 71 11.95 2.52 19.63
C SER A 71 13.09 3.52 19.37
N LYS A 72 12.80 4.82 19.21
CA LYS A 72 13.85 5.87 19.11
C LYS A 72 14.78 5.94 20.31
N LYS A 73 14.28 5.59 21.50
CA LYS A 73 15.05 5.62 22.77
C LYS A 73 15.78 4.32 23.03
N GLN A 74 15.43 3.23 22.35
CA GLN A 74 16.11 1.96 22.50
C GLN A 74 17.46 2.00 21.79
N LYS A 75 18.52 1.71 22.53
CA LYS A 75 19.85 1.53 21.96
C LYS A 75 19.81 0.29 21.06
N GLN A 76 20.19 0.44 19.80
CA GLN A 76 20.36 -0.73 18.93
C GLN A 76 21.43 -1.63 19.56
N THR A 77 21.04 -2.84 19.96
CA THR A 77 21.99 -3.88 20.38
C THR A 77 22.84 -4.23 19.18
N SER A 78 24.17 -4.22 19.36
CA SER A 78 25.06 -4.60 18.26
C SER A 78 24.91 -6.09 17.96
N PHE A 79 25.30 -6.50 16.76
CA PHE A 79 25.38 -7.92 16.39
C PHE A 79 26.21 -8.72 17.40
N GLU A 80 27.32 -8.14 17.87
CA GLU A 80 28.18 -8.72 18.89
C GLU A 80 27.48 -8.88 20.24
N ASP A 81 26.56 -7.96 20.59
CA ASP A 81 25.75 -8.07 21.81
C ASP A 81 24.71 -9.18 21.70
N ILE A 82 24.12 -9.39 20.51
CA ILE A 82 23.15 -10.47 20.24
C ILE A 82 23.85 -11.84 20.31
N LEU A 83 25.04 -11.94 19.73
CA LEU A 83 25.85 -13.16 19.77
C LEU A 83 26.50 -13.42 21.14
N ARG A 84 26.54 -12.43 22.04
CA ARG A 84 27.04 -12.58 23.40
C ARG A 84 26.00 -13.32 24.25
N GLY A 85 25.93 -14.63 24.09
CA GLY A 85 24.99 -15.48 24.83
C GLY A 85 24.95 -16.91 24.29
N PRO A 86 23.80 -17.61 24.41
CA PRO A 86 23.65 -18.99 23.94
C PRO A 86 23.69 -19.12 22.40
N TYR A 87 23.69 -18.00 21.67
CA TYR A 87 23.66 -17.97 20.21
C TYR A 87 25.05 -17.83 19.56
N LYS A 88 26.11 -17.79 20.36
CA LYS A 88 27.48 -17.62 19.86
C LYS A 88 27.86 -18.70 18.84
N ASP A 89 27.40 -19.92 19.05
CA ASP A 89 27.70 -21.07 18.19
C ASP A 89 26.93 -21.05 16.85
N PHE A 90 25.94 -20.16 16.71
CA PHE A 90 25.11 -20.00 15.51
C PHE A 90 25.43 -18.71 14.76
N SER A 91 26.63 -18.17 14.93
CA SER A 91 27.03 -16.89 14.31
C SER A 91 26.94 -16.92 12.78
N ASP A 92 27.11 -18.10 12.19
CA ASP A 92 26.98 -18.40 10.76
C ASP A 92 25.56 -18.12 10.25
N ILE A 93 24.53 -18.59 10.95
CA ILE A 93 23.11 -18.41 10.56
C ILE A 93 22.70 -16.93 10.49
N PHE A 94 23.38 -16.07 11.25
CA PHE A 94 23.13 -14.62 11.22
C PHE A 94 24.08 -13.85 10.30
N SER A 95 24.99 -14.54 9.60
CA SER A 95 25.82 -13.93 8.56
C SER A 95 24.95 -13.52 7.37
N LYS A 96 25.38 -12.47 6.66
CA LYS A 96 24.64 -12.00 5.49
C LYS A 96 24.75 -13.01 4.34
N GLU A 97 25.91 -13.62 4.21
CA GLU A 97 26.24 -14.59 3.17
C GLU A 97 25.30 -15.80 3.21
N ASP A 98 25.11 -16.40 4.39
CA ASP A 98 24.23 -17.56 4.56
C ASP A 98 22.74 -17.18 4.44
N PHE A 99 22.38 -15.95 4.82
CA PHE A 99 21.00 -15.43 4.65
C PHE A 99 20.63 -15.23 3.17
N ASP A 100 21.63 -14.95 2.32
CA ASP A 100 21.42 -14.76 0.89
C ASP A 100 21.27 -16.07 0.12
N GLU A 101 21.69 -17.20 0.70
CA GLU A 101 21.53 -18.51 0.09
C GLU A 101 20.15 -19.12 0.39
N LEU A 102 19.45 -19.57 -0.66
CA LEU A 102 18.20 -20.29 -0.49
C LEU A 102 18.45 -21.73 -0.02
N PRO A 103 17.68 -22.23 0.97
CA PRO A 103 17.80 -23.62 1.38
C PRO A 103 17.40 -24.57 0.24
N PRO A 104 17.94 -25.80 0.23
CA PRO A 104 17.58 -26.79 -0.77
C PRO A 104 16.09 -27.16 -0.68
N ARG A 105 15.49 -27.40 -1.85
CA ARG A 105 14.08 -27.81 -1.98
C ARG A 105 13.82 -29.09 -1.19
N LYS A 106 12.70 -29.11 -0.46
CA LYS A 106 12.29 -30.22 0.40
C LYS A 106 10.90 -30.72 0.02
N LYS A 107 10.56 -31.93 0.45
CA LYS A 107 9.22 -32.53 0.21
C LYS A 107 8.07 -31.77 0.88
N TRP A 108 8.40 -30.88 1.82
CA TRP A 108 7.47 -30.02 2.55
C TRP A 108 7.59 -28.55 2.13
N ASP A 109 8.15 -28.28 0.94
CA ASP A 109 8.08 -26.95 0.33
C ASP A 109 6.62 -26.55 0.17
N HIS A 110 6.33 -25.26 0.33
CA HIS A 110 4.99 -24.74 0.14
C HIS A 110 4.53 -24.96 -1.31
N ALA A 111 3.33 -25.54 -1.47
CA ALA A 111 2.64 -25.66 -2.73
C ALA A 111 1.34 -24.84 -2.67
N ILE A 112 1.00 -24.21 -3.80
CA ILE A 112 -0.27 -23.51 -3.97
C ILE A 112 -1.18 -24.47 -4.76
N GLU A 113 -2.12 -25.10 -4.06
CA GLU A 113 -3.11 -25.98 -4.67
C GLU A 113 -4.24 -25.14 -5.27
N LEU A 114 -4.49 -25.31 -6.57
CA LEU A 114 -5.54 -24.59 -7.29
C LEU A 114 -6.83 -25.39 -7.25
N THR A 115 -7.98 -24.70 -7.24
CA THR A 115 -9.29 -25.34 -7.37
C THR A 115 -9.52 -25.85 -8.80
N GLU A 116 -10.37 -26.87 -8.97
CA GLU A 116 -10.58 -27.54 -10.26
C GLU A 116 -11.10 -26.62 -11.37
N ASP A 117 -11.91 -25.62 -11.02
CA ASP A 117 -12.50 -24.65 -11.95
C ASP A 117 -11.61 -23.43 -12.22
N TRP A 118 -10.40 -23.38 -11.64
CA TRP A 118 -9.55 -22.21 -11.71
C TRP A 118 -9.01 -21.99 -13.13
N LYS A 119 -9.00 -20.73 -13.57
CA LYS A 119 -8.47 -20.30 -14.87
C LYS A 119 -7.48 -19.15 -14.69
N PRO A 120 -6.37 -19.13 -15.46
CA PRO A 120 -5.44 -18.01 -15.45
C PRO A 120 -6.12 -16.75 -15.96
N PHE A 121 -5.88 -15.64 -15.26
CA PHE A 121 -6.31 -14.32 -15.69
C PHE A 121 -5.10 -13.38 -15.79
N PRO A 122 -5.02 -12.56 -16.85
CA PRO A 122 -3.98 -11.55 -16.96
C PRO A 122 -4.24 -10.43 -15.95
N SER A 123 -3.25 -10.11 -15.12
CA SER A 123 -3.31 -8.94 -14.24
C SER A 123 -2.96 -7.67 -15.01
N LYS A 124 -3.61 -6.55 -14.66
CA LYS A 124 -3.21 -5.22 -15.14
C LYS A 124 -1.83 -4.86 -14.59
N ILE A 125 -0.99 -4.24 -15.42
CA ILE A 125 0.29 -3.66 -14.99
C ILE A 125 0.02 -2.22 -14.57
N TYR A 126 0.49 -1.84 -13.38
CA TYR A 126 0.38 -0.45 -12.94
C TYR A 126 1.53 0.38 -13.52
N PRO A 127 1.25 1.59 -14.02
CA PRO A 127 2.31 2.50 -14.45
C PRO A 127 3.16 2.88 -13.23
N LEU A 128 4.47 2.81 -13.38
CA LEU A 128 5.44 3.22 -12.37
C LEU A 128 6.07 4.54 -12.81
N SER A 129 6.40 5.40 -11.84
CA SER A 129 7.22 6.58 -12.10
C SER A 129 8.65 6.17 -12.49
N GLN A 130 9.42 7.08 -13.09
CA GLN A 130 10.79 6.79 -13.51
C GLN A 130 11.69 6.36 -12.33
N GLY A 131 11.51 6.95 -11.14
CA GLY A 131 12.26 6.58 -9.94
C GLY A 131 11.88 5.18 -9.43
N GLU A 132 10.57 4.87 -9.42
CA GLU A 132 10.09 3.54 -9.03
C GLU A 132 10.54 2.46 -10.01
N GLN A 133 10.59 2.76 -11.31
CA GLN A 133 11.11 1.83 -12.31
C GLN A 133 12.58 1.51 -12.04
N GLY A 134 13.41 2.52 -11.75
CA GLY A 134 14.82 2.30 -11.38
C GLY A 134 14.97 1.39 -10.15
N HIS A 135 14.16 1.62 -9.11
CA HIS A 135 14.16 0.75 -7.93
C HIS A 135 13.66 -0.67 -8.22
N LEU A 136 12.69 -0.82 -9.14
CA LEU A 136 12.22 -2.13 -9.56
C LEU A 136 13.32 -2.91 -10.30
N ASP A 137 14.07 -2.23 -11.18
CA ASP A 137 15.15 -2.86 -11.94
C ASP A 137 16.27 -3.34 -11.00
N GLU A 138 16.67 -2.51 -10.02
CA GLU A 138 17.63 -2.87 -8.96
C GLU A 138 17.14 -4.09 -8.15
N PHE A 139 15.87 -4.07 -7.73
CA PHE A 139 15.24 -5.16 -6.98
C PHE A 139 15.26 -6.47 -7.79
N ILE A 140 14.91 -6.42 -9.07
CA ILE A 140 14.93 -7.59 -9.94
C ILE A 140 16.35 -8.13 -10.11
N GLU A 141 17.34 -7.27 -10.35
CA GLU A 141 18.74 -7.68 -10.52
C GLU A 141 19.28 -8.38 -9.25
N GLU A 142 19.06 -7.79 -8.07
CA GLU A 142 19.49 -8.36 -6.78
C GLU A 142 18.87 -9.75 -6.54
N HIS A 143 17.57 -9.88 -6.81
CA HIS A 143 16.85 -11.12 -6.55
C HIS A 143 17.10 -12.21 -7.60
N ILE A 144 17.45 -11.84 -8.83
CA ILE A 144 17.96 -12.80 -9.83
C ILE A 144 19.36 -13.27 -9.42
N LYS A 145 20.25 -12.36 -9.01
CA LYS A 145 21.62 -12.69 -8.59
C LYS A 145 21.64 -13.61 -7.36
N SER A 146 20.75 -13.39 -6.39
CA SER A 146 20.60 -14.27 -5.23
C SER A 146 19.78 -15.54 -5.51
N GLY A 147 19.23 -15.70 -6.72
CA GLY A 147 18.42 -16.88 -7.10
C GLY A 147 17.04 -16.93 -6.43
N ARG A 148 16.62 -15.88 -5.73
CA ARG A 148 15.31 -15.77 -5.06
C ARG A 148 14.16 -15.70 -6.05
N ILE A 149 14.38 -15.05 -7.18
CA ILE A 149 13.45 -15.06 -8.32
C ILE A 149 14.16 -15.61 -9.56
N ARG A 150 13.36 -16.09 -10.51
CA ARG A 150 13.84 -16.57 -11.81
C ARG A 150 12.91 -16.11 -12.92
N LEU A 151 13.45 -15.94 -14.11
CA LEU A 151 12.64 -15.65 -15.28
C LEU A 151 11.70 -16.81 -15.58
N LEU A 152 10.40 -16.52 -15.71
CA LEU A 152 9.37 -17.50 -16.01
C LEU A 152 8.39 -16.92 -17.03
N LYS A 153 7.96 -17.74 -17.99
CA LYS A 153 6.86 -17.41 -18.92
C LYS A 153 5.56 -17.96 -18.36
N SER A 154 4.99 -17.26 -17.39
CA SER A 154 3.74 -17.66 -16.73
C SER A 154 2.53 -17.05 -17.45
N PRO A 155 1.41 -17.79 -17.60
CA PRO A 155 0.14 -17.21 -18.04
C PRO A 155 -0.49 -16.30 -16.96
N MET A 156 0.04 -16.32 -15.74
CA MET A 156 -0.36 -15.48 -14.61
C MET A 156 0.77 -14.55 -14.21
N ALA A 157 0.40 -13.32 -13.85
CA ALA A 157 1.25 -12.40 -13.12
C ALA A 157 0.41 -11.71 -12.03
N SER A 158 1.08 -11.13 -11.06
CA SER A 158 0.48 -10.19 -10.11
C SER A 158 1.15 -8.83 -10.30
N PRO A 159 0.45 -7.72 -10.12
CA PRO A 159 1.04 -6.39 -10.25
C PRO A 159 2.08 -6.16 -9.16
N PHE A 160 3.07 -5.31 -9.47
CA PHE A 160 4.07 -4.83 -8.53
C PHE A 160 3.84 -3.35 -8.26
N PHE A 161 3.99 -2.90 -7.01
CA PHE A 161 3.88 -1.50 -6.63
C PHE A 161 4.71 -1.22 -5.37
N PHE A 162 5.08 0.03 -5.16
CA PHE A 162 5.81 0.47 -3.98
C PHE A 162 4.89 1.06 -2.93
N VAL A 163 5.20 0.79 -1.66
CA VAL A 163 4.52 1.41 -0.52
C VAL A 163 5.54 2.25 0.24
N LYS A 164 5.27 3.55 0.37
CA LYS A 164 6.11 4.44 1.17
C LYS A 164 6.02 4.06 2.64
N LYS A 165 7.12 3.55 3.20
CA LYS A 165 7.22 3.32 4.64
C LYS A 165 7.34 4.66 5.38
N LYS A 166 6.67 4.74 6.52
CA LYS A 166 6.86 5.85 7.46
C LYS A 166 8.09 5.56 8.30
N GLY A 167 8.96 6.56 8.41
CA GLY A 167 10.12 6.55 9.30
C GLY A 167 9.99 7.59 10.39
#